data_AF-A0A3D1HEC7-F1
#
_entry.id   AF-A0A3D1HEC7-F1
#
_cell.length_a   1.000
_cell.length_b   1.000
_cell.length_c   1.000
_cell.angle_alpha   90.00
_cell.angle_beta   90.00
_cell.angle_gamma   90.00
#
_symmetry.space_group_name_H-M   'P 1'
#
loop_
_entity.id
_entity.type
_entity.pdbx_description
1 polymer ?
#
loop_
_entity_poly.entity_id
_entity_poly.type
_entity_poly.pdbx_seq_one_letter_code
_entity_poly.pdbx_strand_id
1 'polypeptide(L)'
;MNRSSGVLMAMSSLPSNYGIGTMGKCAYKFVDFLKAAGQKYWQFLPLGTTSYGDSPYQSFSSFAGNPYYIDLDLLIKDGLLKRSELEGIDWGSDPEHVDYGRIFENRYRVLRLAYERGAEKLSAELRETALLRLNNRESSLSELCAMFREPISRSGLNHRLKKLSAMAEDLRKNDE
;
A
#
# COMPACT_ATOMS: atom_id res chain seq x y z
N MET A 1 -17.53 15.77 -27.82
CA MET A 1 -16.46 15.81 -26.80
C MET A 1 -16.27 17.24 -26.34
N ASN A 2 -16.23 17.51 -25.03
CA ASN A 2 -15.93 18.84 -24.49
C ASN A 2 -14.41 19.06 -24.43
N ARG A 3 -13.94 20.25 -24.82
CA ARG A 3 -12.53 20.64 -24.68
C ARG A 3 -12.11 20.58 -23.21
N SER A 4 -10.91 20.06 -22.98
CA SER A 4 -10.38 19.77 -21.65
C SER A 4 -8.85 19.70 -21.68
N SER A 5 -8.22 19.87 -20.53
CA SER A 5 -6.78 19.76 -20.32
C SER A 5 -6.49 18.98 -19.03
N GLY A 6 -5.25 18.54 -18.88
CA GLY A 6 -4.80 17.80 -17.71
C GLY A 6 -3.29 17.84 -17.56
N VAL A 7 -2.81 17.26 -16.46
CA VAL A 7 -1.39 17.18 -16.11
C VAL A 7 -0.95 15.73 -15.99
N LEU A 8 0.20 15.41 -16.56
CA LEU A 8 0.93 14.17 -16.29
C LEU A 8 1.82 14.37 -15.07
N MET A 9 1.56 13.61 -14.00
CA MET A 9 2.36 13.62 -12.77
C MET A 9 2.34 12.22 -12.17
N ALA A 10 3.50 11.58 -12.01
CA ALA A 10 3.57 10.28 -11.36
C ALA A 10 3.24 10.40 -9.86
N MET A 11 2.64 9.37 -9.27
CA MET A 11 2.33 9.34 -7.84
C MET A 11 3.59 9.51 -6.99
N SER A 12 4.69 8.86 -7.37
CA SER A 12 5.97 8.92 -6.67
C SER A 12 6.59 10.32 -6.63
N SER A 13 6.26 11.18 -7.60
CA SER A 13 6.77 12.56 -7.72
C SER A 13 6.03 13.57 -6.85
N LEU A 14 4.95 13.16 -6.18
CA LEU A 14 4.26 14.08 -5.27
C LEU A 14 5.11 14.36 -4.03
N PRO A 15 5.18 15.63 -3.58
CA PRO A 15 5.96 15.99 -2.40
C PRO A 15 5.36 15.34 -1.14
N SER A 16 6.16 14.56 -0.41
CA SER A 16 5.76 13.88 0.82
C SER A 16 6.86 13.94 1.89
N ASN A 17 6.48 13.67 3.15
CA ASN A 17 7.38 13.70 4.29
C ASN A 17 8.26 12.44 4.41
N TYR A 18 8.03 11.44 3.56
CA TYR A 18 8.54 10.07 3.78
C TYR A 18 9.20 9.52 2.51
N GLY A 19 9.86 10.40 1.74
CA GLY A 19 10.76 10.08 0.61
C GLY A 19 10.09 9.74 -0.73
N ILE A 20 8.78 9.46 -0.75
CA ILE A 20 8.03 9.16 -1.98
C ILE A 20 6.58 9.61 -1.84
N GLY A 21 5.99 10.12 -2.92
CA GLY A 21 4.57 10.47 -2.97
C GLY A 21 3.64 9.29 -2.72
N THR A 22 2.45 9.57 -2.17
CA THR A 22 1.50 8.58 -1.64
C THR A 22 0.06 8.90 -2.00
N MET A 23 -0.82 7.89 -1.91
CA MET A 23 -2.26 8.05 -1.98
C MET A 23 -2.82 8.55 -0.64
N GLY A 24 -2.44 9.78 -0.29
CA GLY A 24 -2.91 10.43 0.92
C GLY A 24 -2.91 11.94 0.78
N LYS A 25 -2.48 12.65 1.82
CA LYS A 25 -2.59 14.12 1.88
C LYS A 25 -1.94 14.83 0.70
N CYS A 26 -0.81 14.32 0.19
CA CYS A 26 -0.13 14.92 -0.96
C CYS A 26 -0.94 14.77 -2.26
N ALA A 27 -1.59 13.61 -2.49
CA ALA A 27 -2.48 13.40 -3.62
C ALA A 27 -3.72 14.31 -3.57
N TYR A 28 -4.37 14.44 -2.41
CA TYR A 28 -5.51 15.36 -2.25
C TYR A 28 -5.10 16.81 -2.55
N LYS A 29 -3.97 17.27 -2.00
CA LYS A 29 -3.44 18.61 -2.30
C LYS A 29 -3.19 18.82 -3.80
N PHE A 30 -2.69 17.80 -4.50
CA PHE A 30 -2.46 17.90 -5.93
C PHE A 30 -3.78 17.94 -6.72
N VAL A 31 -4.78 17.16 -6.33
CA VAL A 31 -6.13 17.23 -6.92
C VAL A 31 -6.77 18.59 -6.69
N ASP A 32 -6.63 19.18 -5.49
CA ASP A 32 -7.11 20.54 -5.19
C ASP A 32 -6.41 21.59 -6.07
N PHE A 33 -5.09 21.45 -6.27
CA PHE A 33 -4.33 22.28 -7.19
C PHE A 33 -4.84 22.15 -8.64
N LEU A 34 -5.05 20.93 -9.13
CA LEU A 34 -5.59 20.69 -10.48
C LEU A 34 -6.96 21.32 -10.66
N LYS A 35 -7.84 21.17 -9.65
CA LYS A 35 -9.17 21.79 -9.64
C LYS A 35 -9.07 23.32 -9.68
N ALA A 36 -8.23 23.92 -8.85
CA ALA A 36 -8.00 25.37 -8.83
C ALA A 36 -7.43 25.89 -10.17
N ALA A 37 -6.59 25.10 -10.83
CA ALA A 37 -6.01 25.40 -12.14
C ALA A 37 -6.94 25.07 -13.33
N GLY A 38 -8.19 24.66 -13.08
CA GLY A 38 -9.16 24.30 -14.13
C GLY A 38 -8.83 23.04 -14.91
N GLN A 39 -7.88 22.22 -14.43
CA GLN A 39 -7.50 20.95 -15.05
C GLN A 39 -8.56 19.90 -14.76
N LYS A 40 -8.92 19.11 -15.78
CA LYS A 40 -9.97 18.08 -15.70
C LYS A 40 -9.42 16.67 -15.59
N TYR A 41 -8.15 16.48 -15.95
CA TYR A 41 -7.50 15.17 -15.94
C TYR A 41 -6.18 15.21 -15.18
N TRP A 42 -5.95 14.15 -14.41
CA TRP A 42 -4.64 13.77 -13.89
C TRP A 42 -4.26 12.45 -14.54
N GLN A 43 -3.16 12.47 -15.29
CA GLN A 43 -2.54 11.25 -15.79
C GLN A 43 -1.36 10.90 -14.88
N PHE A 44 -1.24 9.64 -14.46
CA PHE A 44 -0.10 9.11 -13.73
C PHE A 44 0.43 7.84 -14.42
N LEU A 45 1.64 7.42 -14.04
CA LEU A 45 2.25 6.17 -14.49
C LEU A 45 1.57 4.96 -13.82
N PRO A 46 1.76 3.72 -14.31
CA PRO A 46 1.15 2.54 -13.69
C PRO A 46 1.44 2.46 -12.18
N LEU A 47 0.42 2.08 -11.42
CA LEU A 47 0.46 2.08 -9.94
C LEU A 47 0.83 0.70 -9.36
N GLY A 48 1.33 -0.20 -10.21
CA GLY A 48 1.69 -1.55 -9.83
C GLY A 48 2.96 -1.62 -8.97
N THR A 49 3.18 -2.76 -8.34
CA THR A 49 4.45 -3.04 -7.65
C THR A 49 5.60 -2.90 -8.63
N THR A 50 6.69 -2.28 -8.21
CA THR A 50 7.90 -2.18 -9.03
C THR A 50 8.80 -3.39 -8.76
N SER A 51 9.46 -3.87 -9.82
CA SER A 51 10.51 -4.89 -9.74
C SER A 51 11.90 -4.24 -9.60
N TYR A 52 12.95 -5.04 -9.80
CA TYR A 52 14.32 -4.56 -9.88
C TYR A 52 14.45 -3.47 -10.96
N GLY A 53 14.99 -2.30 -10.57
CA GLY A 53 15.10 -1.12 -11.43
C GLY A 53 13.96 -0.11 -11.29
N ASP A 54 13.01 -0.34 -10.38
CA ASP A 54 11.99 0.63 -9.93
C ASP A 54 11.06 1.18 -11.03
N SER A 55 11.04 0.52 -12.19
CA SER A 55 10.21 0.90 -13.33
C SER A 55 8.74 0.56 -13.07
N PRO A 56 7.81 1.53 -13.18
CA PRO A 56 6.39 1.29 -13.04
C PRO A 56 5.82 0.39 -14.16
N TYR A 57 6.59 0.17 -15.23
CA TYR A 57 6.20 -0.71 -16.34
C TYR A 57 6.65 -2.16 -16.16
N GLN A 58 7.43 -2.46 -15.12
CA GLN A 58 7.94 -3.80 -14.84
C GLN A 58 7.40 -4.31 -13.50
N SER A 59 6.14 -4.71 -13.50
CA SER A 59 5.43 -5.21 -12.32
C SER A 59 5.35 -6.73 -12.28
N PHE A 60 5.36 -7.30 -11.07
CA PHE A 60 5.10 -8.72 -10.83
C PHE A 60 3.60 -9.06 -10.90
N SER A 61 2.71 -8.06 -10.96
CA SER A 61 1.27 -8.25 -11.03
C SER A 61 0.59 -7.18 -11.88
N SER A 62 -0.39 -7.59 -12.67
CA SER A 62 -1.29 -6.66 -13.39
C SER A 62 -2.40 -6.10 -12.51
N PHE A 63 -2.56 -6.56 -11.27
CA PHE A 63 -3.69 -6.21 -10.39
C PHE A 63 -3.26 -5.57 -9.06
N ALA A 64 -2.09 -5.94 -8.52
CA ALA A 64 -1.66 -5.43 -7.22
C ALA A 64 -1.19 -3.98 -7.30
N GLY A 65 -1.59 -3.15 -6.34
CA GLY A 65 -1.05 -1.80 -6.15
C GLY A 65 0.31 -1.81 -5.46
N ASN A 66 1.11 -0.77 -5.68
CA ASN A 66 2.41 -0.61 -5.04
C ASN A 66 2.27 -0.24 -3.54
N PRO A 67 2.81 -1.05 -2.61
CA PRO A 67 2.82 -0.71 -1.18
C PRO A 67 3.49 0.61 -0.86
N TYR A 68 4.39 1.10 -1.72
CA TYR A 68 5.02 2.40 -1.53
C TYR A 68 4.03 3.56 -1.53
N TYR A 69 2.86 3.41 -2.15
CA TYR A 69 1.87 4.48 -2.20
C TYR A 69 0.92 4.50 -1.01
N ILE A 70 1.07 3.60 -0.04
CA ILE A 70 0.33 3.65 1.23
C ILE A 70 0.80 4.86 2.04
N ASP A 71 -0.14 5.69 2.47
CA ASP A 71 0.16 6.90 3.25
C ASP A 71 0.33 6.59 4.74
N LEU A 72 1.50 6.92 5.29
CA LEU A 72 1.83 6.61 6.68
C LEU A 72 1.11 7.52 7.69
N ASP A 73 0.74 8.75 7.30
CA ASP A 73 -0.02 9.63 8.19
C ASP A 73 -1.47 9.15 8.33
N LEU A 74 -2.06 8.57 7.28
CA LEU A 74 -3.36 7.88 7.38
C LEU A 74 -3.28 6.67 8.32
N LEU A 75 -2.24 5.84 8.21
CA LEU A 75 -2.04 4.73 9.16
C LEU A 75 -1.85 5.21 10.61
N ILE A 76 -1.25 6.38 10.83
CA ILE A 76 -1.19 7.00 12.17
C ILE A 76 -2.59 7.43 12.62
N LYS A 77 -3.37 8.07 11.74
CA LYS A 77 -4.75 8.48 12.03
C LYS A 77 -5.62 7.29 12.44
N ASP A 78 -5.42 6.13 11.81
CA ASP A 78 -6.17 4.90 12.09
C ASP A 78 -5.67 4.15 13.34
N GLY A 79 -4.66 4.68 14.03
CA GLY A 79 -4.03 4.07 15.20
C GLY A 79 -3.23 2.81 14.86
N LEU A 80 -2.93 2.57 13.58
CA LEU A 80 -2.10 1.45 13.13
C LEU A 80 -0.61 1.77 13.23
N LEU A 81 -0.23 3.04 13.21
CA LEU A 81 1.14 3.52 13.45
C LEU A 81 1.17 4.61 14.52
N LYS A 82 2.33 4.79 15.16
CA LYS A 82 2.63 5.93 16.03
C LYS A 82 3.62 6.84 15.32
N ARG A 83 3.48 8.15 15.49
CA ARG A 83 4.42 9.13 14.89
C ARG A 83 5.87 8.87 15.30
N SER A 84 6.09 8.51 16.57
CA SER A 84 7.41 8.16 17.10
C SER A 84 8.07 6.96 16.43
N GLU A 85 7.29 6.08 15.78
CA GLU A 85 7.84 4.93 15.02
C GLU A 85 8.43 5.35 13.68
N LEU A 86 8.17 6.58 13.23
CA LEU A 86 8.71 7.15 11.99
C LEU A 86 9.88 8.11 12.23
N GLU A 87 10.11 8.50 13.49
CA GLU A 87 11.17 9.43 13.88
C GLU A 87 12.55 8.78 13.72
N GLY A 88 13.49 9.53 13.15
CA GLY A 88 14.87 9.07 12.95
C GLY A 88 15.08 8.06 11.81
N ILE A 89 14.02 7.72 11.05
CA ILE A 89 14.17 6.91 9.84
C ILE A 89 14.73 7.78 8.71
N ASP A 90 15.75 7.27 8.02
CA ASP A 90 16.30 7.88 6.81
C ASP A 90 15.40 7.57 5.60
N TRP A 91 14.61 8.55 5.18
CA TRP A 91 13.73 8.44 4.01
C TRP A 91 14.40 8.88 2.70
N GLY A 92 15.70 9.20 2.73
CA GLY A 92 16.40 9.92 1.68
C GLY A 92 16.59 11.40 2.05
N SER A 93 17.65 11.99 1.52
CA SER A 93 18.07 13.37 1.84
C SER A 93 17.71 14.39 0.76
N ASP A 94 17.48 13.94 -0.48
CA ASP A 94 17.14 14.80 -1.61
C ASP A 94 15.61 14.86 -1.81
N PRO A 95 14.96 16.03 -1.61
CA PRO A 95 13.53 16.17 -1.82
C PRO A 95 13.10 16.14 -3.30
N GLU A 96 14.02 16.27 -4.26
CA GLU A 96 13.73 16.26 -5.69
C GLU A 96 13.79 14.85 -6.31
N HIS A 97 14.39 13.88 -5.61
CA HIS A 97 14.61 12.52 -6.10
C HIS A 97 14.16 11.46 -5.09
N VAL A 98 13.52 10.41 -5.59
CA VAL A 98 13.16 9.25 -4.76
C VAL A 98 14.38 8.33 -4.63
N ASP A 99 14.85 8.11 -3.40
CA ASP A 99 15.80 7.04 -3.09
C ASP A 99 15.05 5.71 -2.88
N TYR A 100 14.83 4.97 -3.97
CA TYR A 100 14.11 3.70 -3.93
C TYR A 100 14.78 2.64 -3.05
N GLY A 101 16.10 2.71 -2.85
CA GLY A 101 16.82 1.83 -1.93
C GLY A 101 16.36 2.06 -0.49
N ARG A 102 16.35 3.32 -0.04
CA ARG A 102 15.83 3.71 1.28
C ARG A 102 14.35 3.41 1.43
N ILE A 103 13.55 3.64 0.40
CA ILE A 103 12.12 3.31 0.43
C ILE A 103 11.92 1.81 0.61
N PHE A 104 12.64 0.97 -0.13
CA PHE A 104 12.57 -0.48 0.01
C PHE A 104 12.93 -0.94 1.44
N GLU A 105 14.07 -0.48 1.96
CA GLU A 105 14.56 -0.87 3.29
C GLU A 105 13.59 -0.47 4.41
N ASN A 106 13.13 0.78 4.39
CA ASN A 106 12.43 1.36 5.54
C ASN A 106 10.91 1.20 5.46
N ARG A 107 10.32 1.32 4.26
CA ARG A 107 8.85 1.34 4.13
C ARG A 107 8.24 -0.03 4.42
N TYR A 108 8.84 -1.12 3.95
CA TYR A 108 8.34 -2.46 4.28
C TYR A 108 8.43 -2.79 5.77
N ARG A 109 9.48 -2.30 6.45
CA ARG A 109 9.63 -2.45 7.90
C ARG A 109 8.52 -1.72 8.66
N VAL A 110 8.22 -0.48 8.29
CA VAL A 110 7.14 0.31 8.90
C VAL A 110 5.76 -0.30 8.60
N LEU A 111 5.50 -0.68 7.36
CA LEU A 111 4.22 -1.31 6.99
C LEU A 111 3.99 -2.65 7.71
N ARG A 112 5.07 -3.37 8.07
CA ARG A 112 4.97 -4.57 8.90
C ARG A 112 4.46 -4.26 10.31
N LEU A 113 4.91 -3.16 10.93
CA LEU A 113 4.39 -2.73 12.24
C LEU A 113 2.89 -2.42 12.18
N ALA A 114 2.47 -1.69 11.14
CA ALA A 114 1.07 -1.37 10.91
C ALA A 114 0.22 -2.65 10.73
N TYR A 115 0.73 -3.58 9.94
CA TYR A 115 0.11 -4.86 9.70
C TYR A 115 -0.03 -5.68 11.00
N GLU A 116 1.02 -5.80 11.81
CA GLU A 116 0.99 -6.57 13.06
C GLU A 116 -0.05 -6.02 14.02
N ARG A 117 -0.11 -4.69 14.19
CA ARG A 117 -1.11 -4.01 15.02
C ARG A 117 -2.53 -4.18 14.48
N GLY A 118 -2.71 -4.12 13.16
CA GLY A 118 -4.00 -4.39 12.53
C GLY A 118 -4.45 -5.84 12.67
N ALA A 119 -3.51 -6.79 12.58
CA ALA A 119 -3.76 -8.22 12.66
C ALA A 119 -4.22 -8.67 14.06
N GLU A 120 -3.93 -7.91 15.12
CA GLU A 120 -4.47 -8.15 16.47
C GLU A 120 -5.99 -8.02 16.55
N LYS A 121 -6.61 -7.29 15.63
CA LYS A 121 -8.08 -7.16 15.55
C LYS A 121 -8.74 -8.37 14.87
N LEU A 122 -7.96 -9.29 14.31
CA LEU A 122 -8.46 -10.47 13.60
C LEU A 122 -8.68 -11.64 14.57
N SER A 123 -9.64 -12.51 14.26
CA SER A 123 -9.72 -13.81 14.93
C SER A 123 -8.45 -14.63 14.69
N ALA A 124 -8.12 -15.55 15.60
CA ALA A 124 -6.89 -16.35 15.53
C ALA A 124 -6.68 -17.00 14.14
N GLU A 125 -7.73 -17.60 13.57
CA GLU A 125 -7.67 -18.23 12.25
C GLU A 125 -7.39 -17.26 11.09
N LEU A 126 -7.99 -16.07 11.14
CA LEU A 126 -7.80 -15.04 10.12
C LEU A 126 -6.41 -14.41 10.26
N ARG A 127 -5.94 -14.22 11.49
CA ARG A 127 -4.59 -13.75 11.80
C ARG A 127 -3.54 -14.72 11.27
N GLU A 128 -3.66 -16.02 11.55
CA GLU A 128 -2.77 -17.05 11.03
C GLU A 128 -2.76 -17.06 9.50
N THR A 129 -3.95 -17.01 8.88
CA THR A 129 -4.09 -16.96 7.41
C THR A 129 -3.39 -15.74 6.81
N ALA A 130 -3.59 -14.57 7.41
CA ALA A 130 -3.00 -13.34 6.93
C ALA A 130 -1.46 -13.38 7.08
N LEU A 131 -0.95 -13.88 8.21
CA LEU A 131 0.49 -13.96 8.48
C LEU A 131 1.18 -14.94 7.53
N LEU A 132 0.59 -16.11 7.31
CA LEU A 132 1.11 -17.11 6.38
C LEU A 132 1.18 -16.55 4.96
N ARG A 133 0.13 -15.87 4.49
CA ARG A 133 0.13 -15.23 3.17
C ARG A 133 1.16 -14.09 3.07
N LEU A 134 1.33 -13.29 4.13
CA LEU A 134 2.27 -12.18 4.13
C LEU A 134 3.73 -12.64 4.06
N ASN A 135 4.05 -13.71 4.80
CA ASN A 135 5.41 -14.25 4.86
C ASN A 135 5.75 -15.17 3.66
N ASN A 136 4.74 -15.67 2.94
CA ASN A 136 4.90 -16.57 1.80
C ASN A 136 4.12 -16.04 0.58
N ARG A 137 4.49 -14.84 0.12
CA ARG A 137 3.76 -14.13 -0.95
C ARG A 137 3.70 -14.91 -2.26
N GLU A 138 4.80 -15.58 -2.60
CA GLU A 138 4.97 -16.36 -3.83
C GLU A 138 4.33 -17.75 -3.75
N SER A 139 3.92 -18.20 -2.55
CA SER A 139 3.32 -19.52 -2.40
C SER A 139 1.91 -19.59 -2.98
N SER A 140 1.65 -20.68 -3.68
CA SER A 140 0.32 -21.05 -4.14
C SER A 140 -0.62 -21.28 -2.97
N LEU A 141 -1.93 -21.24 -3.24
CA LEU A 141 -2.93 -21.58 -2.21
C LEU A 141 -2.75 -23.00 -1.67
N SER A 142 -2.31 -23.94 -2.51
CA SER A 142 -2.09 -25.33 -2.10
C SER A 142 -0.91 -25.45 -1.12
N GLU A 143 0.20 -24.75 -1.40
CA GLU A 143 1.35 -24.73 -0.50
C GLU A 143 1.01 -24.05 0.82
N LEU A 144 0.28 -22.92 0.78
CA LEU A 144 -0.18 -22.25 2.00
C LEU A 144 -1.05 -23.13 2.87
N CYS A 145 -1.97 -23.91 2.28
CA CYS A 145 -2.81 -24.85 3.04
C CYS A 145 -1.98 -25.85 3.87
N ALA A 146 -0.84 -26.28 3.33
CA ALA A 146 0.06 -27.23 3.99
C ALA A 146 0.95 -26.60 5.07
N MET A 147 1.07 -25.27 5.09
CA MET A 147 1.89 -24.52 6.06
C MET A 147 1.14 -24.21 7.37
N PHE A 148 -0.17 -24.44 7.44
CA PHE A 148 -0.93 -24.32 8.69
C PHE A 148 -0.50 -25.40 9.68
N ARG A 149 -0.56 -25.08 10.99
CA ARG A 149 -0.24 -26.07 12.04
C ARG A 149 -1.11 -27.31 11.94
N GLU A 150 -2.40 -27.10 11.64
CA GLU A 150 -3.34 -28.14 11.22
C GLU A 150 -3.72 -27.84 9.76
N PRO A 151 -3.28 -28.66 8.79
CA PRO A 151 -3.51 -28.38 7.38
C PRO A 151 -5.00 -28.19 7.07
N ILE A 152 -5.30 -27.12 6.33
CA ILE A 152 -6.68 -26.78 5.97
C ILE A 152 -6.96 -27.09 4.50
N SER A 153 -8.25 -27.17 4.13
CA SER A 153 -8.62 -27.31 2.72
C SER A 153 -8.49 -25.99 1.96
N ARG A 154 -8.31 -26.06 0.63
CA ARG A 154 -8.32 -24.88 -0.26
C ARG A 154 -9.61 -24.06 -0.12
N SER A 155 -10.75 -24.74 0.09
CA SER A 155 -12.04 -24.07 0.32
C SER A 155 -12.03 -23.28 1.62
N GLY A 156 -11.51 -23.88 2.69
CA GLY A 156 -11.36 -23.21 3.99
C GLY A 156 -10.44 -21.98 3.91
N LEU A 157 -9.28 -22.11 3.26
CA LEU A 157 -8.36 -21.00 3.03
C LEU A 157 -9.03 -19.88 2.23
N ASN A 158 -9.70 -20.21 1.12
CA ASN A 158 -10.39 -19.23 0.29
C ASN A 158 -11.51 -18.52 1.05
N HIS A 159 -12.27 -19.23 1.89
CA HIS A 159 -13.28 -18.62 2.74
C HIS A 159 -12.68 -17.60 3.71
N ARG A 160 -11.56 -17.96 4.38
CA ARG A 160 -10.84 -17.05 5.28
C ARG A 160 -10.28 -15.81 4.55
N LEU A 161 -9.67 -16.00 3.37
CA LEU A 161 -9.20 -14.89 2.53
C LEU A 161 -10.33 -13.96 2.09
N LYS A 162 -11.49 -14.52 1.67
CA LYS A 162 -12.67 -13.72 1.33
C LYS A 162 -13.17 -12.89 2.52
N LYS A 163 -13.15 -13.46 3.72
CA LYS A 163 -13.53 -12.74 4.94
C LYS A 163 -12.57 -11.59 5.24
N LEU A 164 -11.26 -11.79 5.07
CA LEU A 164 -10.27 -10.70 5.16
C LEU A 164 -10.54 -9.60 4.13
N SER A 165 -10.82 -9.96 2.87
CA SER A 165 -11.17 -8.99 1.83
C SER A 165 -12.45 -8.21 2.18
N ALA A 166 -13.49 -8.89 2.68
CA ALA A 166 -14.74 -8.24 3.09
C ALA A 166 -14.52 -7.24 4.23
N MET A 167 -13.73 -7.61 5.24
CA MET A 167 -13.37 -6.69 6.33
C MET A 167 -12.63 -5.46 5.81
N ALA A 168 -11.77 -5.60 4.81
CA ALA A 168 -11.08 -4.47 4.19
C ALA A 168 -12.05 -3.55 3.41
N GLU A 169 -13.07 -4.10 2.75
CA GLU A 169 -14.12 -3.29 2.09
C GLU A 169 -14.97 -2.54 3.11
N ASP A 170 -15.33 -3.17 4.23
CA ASP A 170 -16.14 -2.54 5.27
C ASP A 170 -15.39 -1.37 5.92
N LEU A 171 -14.07 -1.51 6.13
CA LEU A 171 -13.22 -0.40 6.59
C LEU A 171 -13.24 0.78 5.61
N ARG A 172 -13.11 0.52 4.30
CA ARG A 172 -13.15 1.58 3.27
C ARG A 172 -14.46 2.37 3.27
N LYS A 173 -15.59 1.70 3.49
CA LYS A 173 -16.91 2.35 3.50
C LYS A 173 -17.17 3.20 4.74
N ASN A 174 -16.50 2.89 5.86
CA ASN A 174 -16.66 3.64 7.10
C ASN A 174 -15.81 4.94 7.13
N ASP A 175 -14.91 5.13 6.15
CA ASP A 175 -14.07 6.32 6.00
C ASP A 175 -14.67 7.39 5.05
N GLU A 176 -15.81 7.10 4.40
CA GLU A 176 -16.62 8.05 3.60
C GLU A 176 -17.69 8.76 4.45
#